data_AF-A0A1Z3NDH3-F1
#
_entry.id   AF-A0A1Z3NDH3-F1
#
_cell.length_a   1.000
_cell.length_b   1.000
_cell.length_c   1.000
_cell.angle_alpha   90.00
_cell.angle_beta   90.00
_cell.angle_gamma   90.00
#
_symmetry.space_group_name_H-M   'P 1'
#
loop_
_entity.id
_entity.type
_entity.pdbx_description
1 polymer ?
#
loop_
_entity_poly.entity_id
_entity_poly.type
_entity_poly.pdbx_seq_one_letter_code
_entity_poly.pdbx_strand_id
1 'polypeptide(L)'
;MLSFFKTRHNCYCAFCKSPRRIYRRKNISLMNILGSALASVVIMFALWQQYDPRVMVAFVVCLAISEVFVKIRWRLSVVCRVCGFDPVLYLKAPEQAASKVKEQLDVRRQDPKYLLAKPLNLPAIPADKAKALQDKGKGRLVSRSI
;
A
#
# COMPACT_ATOMS: atom_id res chain seq x y z
N MET A 1 -18.81 -1.25 -23.77
CA MET A 1 -17.53 -0.49 -23.83
C MET A 1 -17.44 0.40 -22.58
N LEU A 2 -16.30 0.79 -22.00
CA LEU A 2 -14.90 0.34 -22.14
C LEU A 2 -14.35 -0.07 -20.74
N SER A 3 -13.76 -1.27 -20.61
CA SER A 3 -13.29 -1.78 -19.31
C SER A 3 -11.86 -1.35 -18.92
N PHE A 4 -11.39 -0.18 -19.38
CA PHE A 4 -10.04 0.31 -19.10
C PHE A 4 -9.84 0.81 -17.65
N PHE A 5 -10.93 1.18 -16.97
CA PHE A 5 -10.89 1.87 -15.67
C PHE A 5 -10.97 0.96 -14.43
N LYS A 6 -11.22 -0.36 -14.57
CA LYS A 6 -11.35 -1.29 -13.43
C LYS A 6 -9.98 -1.70 -12.85
N THR A 7 -9.23 -0.70 -12.42
CA THR A 7 -7.86 -0.80 -11.84
C THR A 7 -7.84 -1.28 -10.38
N ARG A 8 -9.01 -1.34 -9.73
CA ARG A 8 -9.18 -1.75 -8.34
C ARG A 8 -9.76 -3.16 -8.22
N HIS A 9 -9.03 -4.07 -7.58
CA HIS A 9 -9.50 -5.43 -7.25
C HIS A 9 -9.91 -5.55 -5.78
N ASN A 10 -10.99 -6.27 -5.53
CA ASN A 10 -11.40 -6.67 -4.19
C ASN A 10 -10.60 -7.93 -3.79
N CYS A 11 -10.09 -7.94 -2.57
CA CYS A 11 -9.35 -9.06 -1.98
C CYS A 11 -9.36 -8.93 -0.46
N TYR A 12 -8.85 -9.94 0.25
CA TYR A 12 -8.75 -9.91 1.71
C TYR A 12 -7.33 -9.57 2.17
N CYS A 13 -7.18 -9.14 3.43
CA CYS A 13 -5.88 -9.11 4.08
C CYS A 13 -5.46 -10.54 4.46
N ALA A 14 -4.23 -10.95 4.15
CA ALA A 14 -3.72 -12.27 4.53
C ALA A 14 -3.68 -12.49 6.06
N PHE A 15 -3.47 -11.41 6.83
CA PHE A 15 -3.38 -11.48 8.29
C PHE A 15 -4.75 -11.38 8.97
N CYS A 16 -5.44 -10.23 8.89
CA CYS A 16 -6.69 -10.01 9.62
C CYS A 16 -7.99 -10.37 8.85
N LYS A 17 -7.87 -10.94 7.64
CA LYS A 17 -8.99 -11.30 6.74
C LYS A 17 -10.00 -10.17 6.44
N SER A 18 -9.64 -8.90 6.65
CA SER A 18 -10.51 -7.75 6.33
C SER A 18 -10.68 -7.59 4.81
N PRO A 19 -11.90 -7.33 4.28
CA PRO A 19 -12.10 -7.00 2.87
C PRO A 19 -11.42 -5.67 2.53
N ARG A 20 -10.74 -5.61 1.39
CA ARG A 20 -10.00 -4.43 0.93
C ARG A 20 -9.98 -4.33 -0.60
N ARG A 21 -9.86 -3.11 -1.10
CA ARG A 21 -9.90 -2.79 -2.53
C ARG A 21 -8.59 -2.14 -2.99
N ILE A 22 -7.69 -2.96 -3.55
CA ILE A 22 -6.29 -2.61 -3.88
C ILE A 22 -6.15 -2.20 -5.34
N TYR A 23 -5.22 -1.28 -5.64
CA TYR A 23 -4.78 -1.02 -7.01
C TYR A 23 -3.71 -2.03 -7.43
N ARG A 24 -4.00 -2.88 -8.43
CA ARG A 24 -3.07 -3.95 -8.85
C ARG A 24 -1.94 -3.45 -9.75
N ARG A 25 -2.18 -2.41 -10.56
CA ARG A 25 -1.20 -1.89 -11.53
C ARG A 25 -0.07 -1.13 -10.83
N LYS A 26 1.17 -1.59 -11.04
CA LYS A 26 2.42 -0.96 -10.59
C LYS A 26 3.00 0.03 -11.63
N ASN A 27 2.64 -0.17 -12.90
CA ASN A 27 3.21 0.56 -14.04
C ASN A 27 2.23 1.64 -14.54
N ILE A 28 2.77 2.65 -15.22
CA ILE A 28 2.02 3.72 -15.89
C ILE A 28 1.11 3.11 -16.96
N SER A 29 -0.14 3.59 -17.06
CA SER A 29 -1.04 3.27 -18.18
C SER A 29 -0.96 4.32 -19.28
N LEU A 30 -1.25 3.95 -20.54
CA LEU A 30 -1.31 4.86 -21.68
C LEU A 30 -2.05 6.18 -21.40
N MET A 31 -3.16 6.13 -20.65
CA MET A 31 -3.92 7.33 -20.23
C MET A 31 -3.11 8.34 -19.42
N ASN A 32 -2.16 7.87 -18.60
CA ASN A 32 -1.27 8.74 -17.84
C ASN A 32 -0.16 9.32 -18.72
N ILE A 33 0.29 8.58 -19.75
CA ILE A 33 1.29 9.08 -20.72
C ILE A 33 0.67 10.18 -21.58
N LEU A 34 -0.57 9.97 -22.05
CA LEU A 34 -1.35 10.99 -22.75
C LEU A 34 -1.62 12.20 -21.85
N GLY A 35 -1.96 11.97 -20.57
CA GLY A 35 -2.11 13.02 -19.57
C GLY A 35 -0.82 13.81 -19.33
N SER A 36 0.35 13.16 -19.25
CA SER A 36 1.64 13.85 -19.10
C SER A 36 2.05 14.61 -20.36
N ALA A 37 1.68 14.11 -21.56
CA ALA A 37 1.89 14.84 -22.81
C ALA A 37 1.06 16.13 -22.84
N LEU A 38 -0.25 16.04 -22.59
CA LEU A 38 -1.12 17.21 -22.51
C LEU A 38 -0.66 18.20 -21.42
N ALA A 39 -0.26 17.71 -20.24
CA ALA A 39 0.27 18.54 -19.17
C ALA A 39 1.56 19.28 -19.60
N SER A 40 2.49 18.61 -20.29
CA SER A 40 3.72 19.25 -20.77
C SER A 40 3.48 20.33 -21.82
N VAL A 41 2.47 20.16 -22.69
CA VAL A 41 2.07 21.18 -23.67
C VAL A 41 1.46 22.41 -22.95
N VAL A 42 0.59 22.20 -21.95
CA VAL A 42 0.04 23.29 -21.13
C VAL A 42 1.16 24.04 -20.39
N ILE A 43 2.12 23.32 -19.81
CA ILE A 43 3.28 23.92 -19.12
C ILE A 43 4.15 24.73 -20.09
N MET A 44 4.38 24.23 -21.32
CA MET A 44 5.12 24.94 -22.36
C MET A 44 4.43 26.26 -22.74
N PHE A 45 3.13 26.23 -23.03
CA PHE A 45 2.36 27.45 -23.34
C PHE A 45 2.33 28.44 -22.17
N ALA A 46 2.26 27.96 -20.93
CA ALA A 46 2.25 28.82 -19.74
C ALA A 46 3.60 29.50 -19.44
N LEU A 47 4.73 28.88 -19.82
CA LEU A 47 6.07 29.40 -19.53
C LEU A 47 6.72 30.17 -20.68
N TRP A 48 6.57 29.69 -21.92
CA TRP A 48 7.29 30.23 -23.08
C TRP A 48 6.38 30.89 -24.13
N GLN A 49 5.07 30.62 -24.13
CA GLN A 49 4.09 31.09 -25.12
C GLN A 49 4.41 30.75 -26.60
N GLN A 50 5.54 30.10 -26.88
CA GLN A 50 6.03 29.69 -28.19
C GLN A 50 6.33 28.18 -28.20
N TYR A 51 6.45 27.60 -29.40
CA TYR A 51 6.68 26.18 -29.59
C TYR A 51 8.19 25.84 -29.56
N ASP A 52 8.73 25.68 -28.36
CA ASP A 52 10.14 25.37 -28.12
C ASP A 52 10.39 23.85 -28.01
N PRO A 53 11.49 23.29 -28.59
CA PRO A 53 11.86 21.88 -28.41
C PRO A 53 12.13 21.49 -26.95
N ARG A 54 12.27 22.48 -26.05
CA ARG A 54 12.37 22.32 -24.60
C ARG A 54 11.16 21.62 -23.98
N VAL A 55 10.01 21.59 -24.68
CA VAL A 55 8.82 20.81 -24.28
C VAL A 55 9.12 19.32 -24.05
N MET A 56 10.11 18.74 -24.76
CA MET A 56 10.52 17.35 -24.55
C MET A 56 11.08 17.13 -23.13
N VAL A 57 11.84 18.08 -22.59
CA VAL A 57 12.36 18.01 -21.22
C VAL A 57 11.23 18.09 -20.21
N ALA A 58 10.28 19.01 -20.41
CA ALA A 58 9.08 19.13 -19.58
C ALA A 58 8.22 17.85 -19.61
N PHE A 59 8.08 17.21 -20.78
CA PHE A 59 7.38 15.95 -20.94
C PHE A 59 8.04 14.80 -20.16
N VAL A 60 9.36 14.64 -20.27
CA VAL A 60 10.11 13.61 -19.53
C VAL A 60 9.96 13.81 -18.01
N VAL A 61 10.02 15.05 -17.53
CA VAL A 61 9.80 15.38 -16.10
C VAL A 61 8.37 15.03 -15.67
N CYS A 62 7.34 15.42 -16.44
CA CYS A 62 5.95 15.06 -16.17
C CYS A 62 5.71 13.54 -16.16
N LEU A 63 6.38 12.79 -17.05
CA LEU A 63 6.30 11.33 -17.11
C LEU A 63 6.96 10.69 -15.87
N ALA A 64 8.16 11.14 -15.48
CA ALA A 64 8.85 10.67 -14.28
C ALA A 64 8.02 10.92 -13.00
N ILE A 65 7.47 12.12 -12.85
CA ILE A 65 6.53 12.48 -11.77
C ILE A 65 5.32 11.53 -11.78
N SER A 66 4.72 11.30 -12.95
CA SER A 66 3.58 10.38 -13.11
C SER A 66 3.91 8.94 -12.69
N GLU A 67 5.14 8.47 -12.94
CA GLU A 67 5.58 7.15 -12.49
C GLU A 67 5.69 7.07 -10.96
N VAL A 68 6.30 8.08 -10.34
CA VAL A 68 6.45 8.17 -8.88
C VAL A 68 5.08 8.18 -8.20
N PHE A 69 4.13 8.97 -8.71
CA PHE A 69 2.75 8.97 -8.20
C PHE A 69 2.08 7.60 -8.32
N VAL A 70 2.22 6.89 -9.45
CA VAL A 70 1.68 5.54 -9.60
C VAL A 70 2.31 4.56 -8.60
N LYS A 71 3.64 4.59 -8.43
CA LYS A 71 4.38 3.75 -7.47
C LYS A 71 3.96 4.00 -6.02
N ILE A 72 3.86 5.27 -5.59
CA ILE A 72 3.41 5.66 -4.25
C ILE A 72 1.96 5.20 -4.02
N ARG A 73 1.06 5.48 -4.97
CA ARG A 73 -0.37 5.17 -4.85
C ARG A 73 -0.64 3.67 -4.85
N TRP A 74 0.16 2.90 -5.59
CA TRP A 74 0.18 1.44 -5.49
C TRP A 74 0.57 1.00 -4.07
N ARG A 75 1.73 1.46 -3.54
CA ARG A 75 2.22 1.08 -2.21
C ARG A 75 1.20 1.39 -1.10
N LEU A 76 0.64 2.60 -1.08
CA LEU A 76 -0.38 3.03 -0.10
C LEU A 76 -1.68 2.20 -0.16
N SER A 77 -1.98 1.55 -1.30
CA SER A 77 -3.14 0.67 -1.44
C SER A 77 -2.87 -0.78 -1.03
N VAL A 78 -1.60 -1.20 -1.03
CA VAL A 78 -1.17 -2.57 -0.71
C VAL A 78 -1.04 -2.80 0.79
N VAL A 79 -0.69 -1.77 1.57
CA VAL A 79 -0.66 -1.81 3.05
C VAL A 79 -2.08 -1.92 3.60
N CYS A 80 -2.30 -2.81 4.57
CA CYS A 80 -3.59 -2.93 5.24
C CYS A 80 -3.78 -1.82 6.29
N ARG A 81 -4.66 -0.85 6.01
CA ARG A 81 -5.05 0.21 6.97
C ARG A 81 -5.71 -0.30 8.27
N VAL A 82 -6.03 -1.60 8.35
CA VAL A 82 -6.67 -2.20 9.51
C VAL A 82 -5.61 -2.76 10.47
N CYS A 83 -4.78 -3.71 10.02
CA CYS A 83 -3.78 -4.36 10.88
C CYS A 83 -2.34 -3.89 10.66
N GLY A 84 -2.08 -2.92 9.77
CA GLY A 84 -0.72 -2.46 9.44
C GLY A 84 0.06 -3.39 8.50
N PHE A 85 -0.45 -4.60 8.23
CA PHE A 85 0.26 -5.61 7.43
C PHE A 85 0.59 -5.14 6.00
N ASP A 86 1.88 -5.09 5.68
CA ASP A 86 2.42 -4.83 4.34
C ASP A 86 3.04 -6.14 3.77
N PRO A 87 2.42 -6.78 2.77
CA PRO A 87 2.96 -7.99 2.15
C PRO A 87 4.28 -7.75 1.42
N VAL A 88 4.56 -6.53 0.96
CA VAL A 88 5.83 -6.20 0.27
C VAL A 88 6.98 -6.14 1.28
N LEU A 89 6.71 -5.64 2.48
CA LEU A 89 7.69 -5.64 3.57
C LEU A 89 7.87 -7.06 4.12
N TYR A 90 6.79 -7.82 4.31
CA TYR A 90 6.84 -9.20 4.80
C TYR A 90 7.73 -10.12 3.96
N LEU A 91 7.68 -9.99 2.63
CA LEU A 91 8.53 -10.75 1.70
C LEU A 91 10.03 -10.36 1.74
N LYS A 92 10.38 -9.17 2.26
CA LYS A 92 11.76 -8.67 2.30
C LYS A 92 12.40 -8.74 3.68
N ALA A 93 11.62 -8.41 4.71
CA ALA A 93 12.04 -8.28 6.10
C ALA A 93 10.83 -8.65 6.99
N PRO A 94 10.60 -9.95 7.26
CA PRO A 94 9.42 -10.42 7.98
C PRO A 94 9.34 -9.85 9.41
N GLU A 95 10.49 -9.63 10.06
CA GLU A 95 10.59 -9.05 11.40
C GLU A 95 10.12 -7.59 11.44
N GLN A 96 10.52 -6.77 10.46
CA GLN A 96 10.05 -5.38 10.32
C GLN A 96 8.56 -5.29 9.95
N ALA A 97 8.02 -6.30 9.26
CA ALA A 97 6.59 -6.40 9.03
C ALA A 97 5.84 -6.76 10.32
N ALA A 98 6.40 -7.64 11.15
CA ALA A 98 5.84 -7.99 12.45
C ALA A 98 5.87 -6.81 13.44
N SER A 99 6.95 -6.03 13.48
CA SER A 99 7.05 -4.85 14.36
C SER A 99 5.95 -3.82 14.02
N LYS A 100 5.77 -3.49 12.74
CA LYS A 100 4.74 -2.53 12.31
C LYS A 100 3.32 -3.00 12.56
N VAL A 101 3.05 -4.30 12.43
CA VAL A 101 1.75 -4.88 12.80
C VAL A 101 1.53 -4.76 14.32
N LYS A 102 2.57 -5.01 15.13
CA LYS A 102 2.52 -4.85 16.58
C LYS A 102 2.28 -3.38 16.97
N GLU A 103 3.08 -2.44 16.46
CA GLU A 103 2.91 -1.00 16.66
C GLU A 103 1.48 -0.54 16.33
N GLN A 104 0.94 -0.98 15.18
CA GLN A 104 -0.44 -0.65 14.78
C GLN A 104 -1.51 -1.25 15.70
N LEU A 105 -1.27 -2.43 16.28
CA LEU A 105 -2.18 -3.06 17.24
C LEU A 105 -2.09 -2.42 18.63
N ASP A 106 -0.89 -2.01 19.06
CA ASP A 106 -0.67 -1.30 20.32
C ASP A 106 -1.34 0.09 20.28
N VAL A 107 -1.22 0.84 19.17
CA VAL A 107 -1.98 2.08 18.94
C VAL A 107 -3.50 1.83 19.00
N ARG A 108 -3.99 0.79 18.30
CA ARG A 108 -5.43 0.44 18.35
C ARG A 108 -5.94 0.05 19.74
N ARG A 109 -5.07 -0.43 20.63
CA ARG A 109 -5.43 -0.80 22.00
C ARG A 109 -5.59 0.42 22.90
N GLN A 110 -4.87 1.51 22.61
CA GLN A 110 -4.95 2.78 23.32
C GLN A 110 -6.13 3.63 22.84
N ASP A 111 -6.43 3.58 21.54
CA ASP A 111 -7.51 4.35 20.91
C ASP A 111 -8.92 3.96 21.42
N PRO A 112 -9.66 4.84 22.11
CA PRO A 112 -10.99 4.52 22.66
C PRO A 112 -12.02 4.19 21.56
N LYS A 113 -11.78 4.69 20.34
CA LYS A 113 -12.59 4.43 19.15
C LYS A 113 -12.69 2.95 18.76
N TYR A 114 -11.74 2.12 19.18
CA TYR A 114 -11.73 0.70 18.83
C TYR A 114 -12.23 -0.24 19.94
N LEU A 115 -12.55 0.28 21.14
CA LEU A 115 -13.07 -0.53 22.25
C LEU A 115 -14.38 -1.24 21.90
N LEU A 116 -15.27 -0.57 21.17
CA LEU A 116 -16.56 -1.11 20.70
C LEU A 116 -16.51 -1.58 19.24
N ALA A 117 -15.35 -1.52 18.58
CA ALA A 117 -15.22 -1.95 17.19
C ALA A 117 -15.15 -3.48 17.07
N LYS A 118 -15.66 -4.03 15.96
CA LYS A 118 -15.57 -5.47 15.69
C LYS A 118 -14.13 -5.98 15.83
N PRO A 119 -13.87 -7.03 16.63
CA PRO A 119 -12.53 -7.55 16.83
C PRO A 119 -11.92 -8.07 15.52
N LEU A 120 -10.59 -7.99 15.42
CA LEU A 120 -9.86 -8.47 14.26
C LEU A 120 -9.77 -10.00 14.25
N ASN A 121 -10.05 -10.60 13.09
CA ASN A 121 -9.85 -12.03 12.84
C ASN A 121 -8.35 -12.32 12.67
N LEU A 122 -7.60 -12.24 13.75
CA LEU A 122 -6.19 -12.62 13.84
C LEU A 122 -6.05 -14.14 13.69
N PRO A 123 -4.99 -14.67 13.07
CA PRO A 123 -4.70 -16.09 13.11
C PRO A 123 -4.41 -16.50 14.56
N ALA A 124 -5.10 -17.52 15.05
CA ALA A 124 -4.84 -18.10 16.35
C ALA A 124 -3.69 -19.11 16.27
N ILE A 125 -2.80 -19.07 17.25
CA ILE A 125 -1.76 -20.10 17.44
C ILE A 125 -2.13 -20.91 18.69
N PRO A 126 -2.18 -22.25 18.63
CA PRO A 126 -2.48 -23.06 19.80
C PRO A 126 -1.41 -22.87 20.88
N ALA A 127 -1.83 -22.84 22.15
CA ALA A 127 -0.97 -22.54 23.30
C ALA A 127 0.36 -23.32 23.33
N ASP A 128 0.37 -24.60 22.93
CA ASP A 128 1.58 -25.45 22.95
C ASP A 128 2.63 -24.97 21.95
N LYS A 129 2.18 -24.59 20.74
CA LYS A 129 3.07 -23.98 19.73
C LYS A 129 3.48 -22.57 20.13
N ALA A 130 2.64 -21.86 20.89
CA ALA A 130 2.98 -20.54 21.39
C ALA A 130 4.11 -20.58 22.43
N LYS A 131 4.05 -21.52 23.39
CA LYS A 131 5.11 -21.80 24.38
C LYS A 131 6.41 -22.21 23.67
N ALA A 132 6.37 -23.22 22.82
CA ALA A 132 7.53 -23.72 22.09
C ALA A 132 8.20 -22.70 21.13
N LEU A 133 7.53 -21.60 20.78
CA LEU A 133 8.12 -20.46 20.05
C LEU A 133 8.75 -19.42 20.97
N GLN A 134 8.19 -19.19 22.16
CA GLN A 134 8.78 -18.36 23.21
C GLN A 134 10.07 -18.99 23.75
N ASP A 135 10.05 -20.30 24.03
CA ASP A 135 11.22 -21.06 24.53
C ASP A 135 12.39 -21.04 23.53
N LYS A 136 12.10 -20.94 22.23
CA LYS A 136 13.10 -20.80 21.14
C LYS A 136 13.61 -19.37 20.95
N GLY A 137 13.27 -18.45 21.85
CA GLY A 137 13.67 -17.04 21.80
C GLY A 137 13.09 -16.25 20.60
N LYS A 138 12.12 -16.80 19.86
CA LYS A 138 11.61 -16.20 18.60
C LYS A 138 10.55 -15.12 18.84
N GLY A 139 10.90 -14.14 19.68
CA GLY A 139 10.14 -12.92 19.91
C GLY A 139 8.77 -13.11 20.58
N ARG A 140 8.09 -12.00 20.85
CA ARG A 140 6.75 -12.00 21.44
C ARG A 140 5.70 -12.15 20.34
N LEU A 141 4.88 -13.20 20.43
CA LEU A 141 3.83 -13.48 19.44
C LEU A 141 2.78 -12.38 19.41
N VAL A 142 2.39 -11.98 18.18
CA VAL A 142 1.42 -10.90 17.91
C VAL A 142 -0.01 -11.46 17.67
N SER A 143 -0.11 -12.77 17.44
CA SER A 143 -1.36 -13.53 17.37
C SER A 143 -2.00 -13.71 18.74
N ARG A 144 -3.33 -13.84 18.79
CA ARG A 144 -4.01 -14.34 19.99
C ARG A 144 -3.62 -15.81 20.22
N SER A 145 -3.22 -16.13 21.43
CA SER A 145 -3.32 -17.49 21.95
C SER A 145 -4.80 -17.82 22.18
N ILE A 146 -5.18 -19.05 21.82
CA ILE A 146 -6.36 -19.73 22.37
C ILE A 146 -5.84 -20.64 23.48
#